data_AF-A0A015TSW1-F1
#
_entry.id   AF-A0A015TSW1-F1
#
_cell.length_a   1.000
_cell.length_b   1.000
_cell.length_c   1.000
_cell.angle_alpha   90.00
_cell.angle_beta   90.00
_cell.angle_gamma   90.00
#
_symmetry.space_group_name_H-M   'P 1'
#
loop_
_entity.id
_entity.type
_entity.pdbx_description
1 polymer ?
#
loop_
_entity_poly.entity_id
_entity_poly.type
_entity_poly.pdbx_seq_one_letter_code
_entity_poly.pdbx_strand_id
1 'polypeptide(L)'
;MARSTFKVLFYVNGSKEKDGIVPIMGRVTINGTVAQFSCKQTIPKTLWDAKGNRAKGKSIEARDINHTLDNIKAQIIKHYQRILD
;
A
#
# COMPACT_ATOMS: atom_id res chain seq x y z
N MET A 1 -28.91 -5.07 4.74
CA MET A 1 -27.88 -4.82 3.70
C MET A 1 -26.59 -5.47 4.16
N ALA A 2 -26.04 -6.41 3.39
CA ALA A 2 -24.74 -7.01 3.73
C ALA A 2 -23.67 -5.92 3.70
N ARG A 3 -22.93 -5.74 4.81
CA ARG A 3 -21.89 -4.72 4.91
C ARG A 3 -20.70 -5.19 4.07
N SER A 4 -20.58 -4.71 2.82
CA SER A 4 -19.41 -5.01 2.01
C SER A 4 -18.17 -4.48 2.72
N THR A 5 -17.21 -5.36 2.98
CA THR A 5 -15.94 -5.00 3.63
C THR A 5 -14.94 -4.62 2.56
N PHE A 6 -14.54 -3.35 2.52
CA PHE A 6 -13.50 -2.86 1.61
C PHE A 6 -12.33 -2.31 2.44
N LYS A 7 -11.13 -2.85 2.22
CA LYS A 7 -9.91 -2.40 2.89
C LYS A 7 -8.73 -2.38 1.91
N VAL A 8 -8.00 -1.28 1.92
CA VAL A 8 -6.71 -1.14 1.20
C VAL A 8 -5.63 -0.91 2.23
N LEU A 9 -4.54 -1.68 2.16
CA LEU A 9 -3.36 -1.52 3.01
C LEU A 9 -2.08 -1.70 2.19
N PHE A 10 -1.00 -1.11 2.68
CA PHE A 10 0.33 -1.23 2.11
C PHE A 10 1.25 -1.92 3.11
N TYR A 11 2.16 -2.74 2.62
CA TYR A 11 3.13 -3.46 3.44
C TYR A 11 4.39 -3.71 2.63
N VAL A 12 5.50 -4.04 3.30
CA VAL A 12 6.74 -4.43 2.62
C VAL A 12 6.86 -5.94 2.55
N ASN A 13 7.36 -6.46 1.43
CA ASN A 13 7.64 -7.89 1.31
C ASN A 13 9.10 -8.18 1.70
N GLY A 14 9.31 -8.54 2.97
CA GLY A 14 10.62 -8.90 3.51
C GLY A 14 11.25 -10.16 2.88
N SER A 15 10.46 -11.05 2.26
CA SER A 15 11.03 -12.23 1.57
C SER A 15 11.77 -11.87 0.28
N LYS A 16 11.54 -10.66 -0.24
CA LYS A 16 12.19 -10.12 -1.45
C LYS A 16 13.19 -9.01 -1.11
N GLU A 17 13.76 -9.06 0.08
CA GLU A 17 14.80 -8.13 0.51
C GLU A 17 16.07 -8.33 -0.32
N LYS A 18 16.62 -7.21 -0.81
CA LYS A 18 17.92 -7.16 -1.49
C LYS A 18 18.68 -5.97 -0.95
N ASP A 19 19.85 -6.20 -0.36
CA ASP A 19 20.72 -5.16 0.19
C ASP A 19 20.00 -4.23 1.21
N GLY A 20 19.13 -4.81 2.04
CA GLY A 20 18.33 -4.06 3.04
C GLY A 20 17.16 -3.27 2.45
N ILE A 21 16.94 -3.33 1.13
CA ILE A 21 15.84 -2.71 0.41
C ILE A 21 14.76 -3.75 0.17
N VAL A 22 13.51 -3.38 0.45
CA VAL A 22 12.33 -4.24 0.30
C VAL A 22 11.30 -3.60 -0.63
N PRO A 23 10.59 -4.37 -1.47
CA PRO A 23 9.50 -3.84 -2.28
C PRO A 23 8.26 -3.57 -1.44
N ILE A 24 7.58 -2.46 -1.74
CA ILE A 24 6.29 -2.11 -1.17
C ILE A 24 5.19 -2.77 -2.02
N MET A 25 4.30 -3.45 -1.32
CA MET A 25 3.17 -4.18 -1.86
C MET A 25 1.87 -3.55 -1.37
N GLY A 26 0.85 -3.58 -2.21
CA GLY A 26 -0.52 -3.24 -1.86
C GLY A 26 -1.37 -4.49 -1.69
N ARG A 27 -2.37 -4.39 -0.82
CA ARG A 27 -3.39 -5.42 -0.63
C ARG A 27 -4.76 -4.77 -0.59
N VAL A 28 -5.65 -5.22 -1.48
CA VAL A 28 -7.08 -4.90 -1.46
C VAL A 28 -7.82 -6.10 -0.90
N THR A 29 -8.77 -5.86 0.01
CA THR A 29 -9.66 -6.90 0.54
C THR A 29 -11.10 -6.46 0.29
N ILE A 30 -11.87 -7.31 -0.39
CA ILE A 30 -13.30 -7.12 -0.67
C ILE A 30 -14.03 -8.39 -0.23
N ASN A 31 -14.89 -8.30 0.79
CA ASN A 31 -15.73 -9.42 1.24
C ASN A 31 -14.93 -10.71 1.52
N GLY A 32 -13.79 -10.57 2.19
CA GLY A 32 -12.88 -11.67 2.50
C GLY A 32 -11.96 -12.10 1.34
N THR A 33 -12.26 -11.70 0.11
CA THR A 33 -11.38 -11.95 -1.05
C THR A 33 -10.23 -10.94 -1.05
N VAL A 34 -9.01 -11.43 -1.25
CA VAL A 34 -7.79 -10.63 -1.19
C VAL A 34 -7.11 -10.60 -2.55
N ALA A 35 -6.77 -9.41 -3.02
CA ALA A 35 -5.88 -9.19 -4.15
C ALA A 35 -4.61 -8.46 -3.69
N GLN A 36 -3.45 -8.97 -4.07
CA GLN A 36 -2.17 -8.35 -3.80
C GLN A 36 -1.57 -7.81 -5.11
N PHE A 37 -0.89 -6.67 -5.03
CA PHE A 37 -0.27 -6.04 -6.19
C PHE A 37 1.04 -5.34 -5.80
N SER A 38 1.94 -5.15 -6.77
CA SER A 38 3.15 -4.38 -6.54
C SER A 38 2.87 -2.89 -6.68
N CYS A 39 3.35 -2.08 -5.74
CA CYS A 39 3.30 -0.62 -5.86
C CYS A 39 4.42 -0.08 -6.77
N LYS A 40 5.31 -0.95 -7.27
CA LYS A 40 6.53 -0.59 -8.03
C LYS A 40 7.43 0.41 -7.29
N GLN A 41 7.36 0.40 -5.97
CA GLN A 41 8.18 1.21 -5.08
C GLN A 41 9.00 0.28 -4.19
N THR A 42 10.19 0.73 -3.81
CA THR A 42 11.08 0.03 -2.91
C THR A 42 11.54 0.98 -1.82
N ILE A 43 11.77 0.45 -0.62
CA ILE A 43 12.19 1.26 0.53
C ILE A 43 13.19 0.47 1.37
N PRO A 44 14.18 1.13 2.01
CA PRO A 44 14.93 0.49 3.08
C PRO A 44 13.99 -0.04 4.15
N LYS A 45 14.16 -1.30 4.55
CA LYS A 45 13.28 -1.96 5.54
C LYS A 45 13.20 -1.18 6.85
N THR A 46 14.31 -0.57 7.23
CA THR A 46 14.42 0.27 8.42
C THR A 46 13.58 1.54 8.33
N LEU A 47 13.22 2.03 7.14
CA LEU A 47 12.43 3.24 6.92
C LEU A 47 10.93 2.97 6.72
N TRP A 48 10.48 1.72 6.79
CA TRP A 48 9.06 1.39 6.75
C TRP A 48 8.44 1.44 8.15
N ASP A 49 7.28 2.08 8.28
CA ASP A 49 6.42 1.99 9.46
C ASP A 49 5.26 1.03 9.19
N ALA A 50 5.37 -0.18 9.73
CA ALA A 50 4.35 -1.22 9.58
C ALA A 50 3.00 -0.87 10.23
N LYS A 51 3.00 -0.07 11.31
CA LYS A 51 1.76 0.35 11.97
C LYS A 51 1.09 1.45 11.16
N GLY A 52 1.88 2.41 10.68
CA GLY A 52 1.42 3.49 9.81
C GLY A 52 1.11 3.10 8.37
N ASN A 53 1.52 1.90 7.93
CA ASN A 53 1.46 1.43 6.53
C ASN A 53 2.11 2.44 5.55
N ARG A 54 3.23 3.06 5.96
CA ARG A 54 3.83 4.18 5.23
C ARG A 54 5.34 4.28 5.46
N ALA A 55 6.02 5.04 4.61
CA ALA A 55 7.42 5.41 4.83
C ALA A 55 7.52 6.39 6.01
N LYS A 56 8.49 6.15 6.91
CA LYS A 56 8.79 6.99 8.07
C LYS A 56 9.92 7.99 7.77
N GLY A 57 9.97 9.08 8.53
CA GLY A 57 10.95 10.14 8.36
C GLY A 57 10.42 11.33 7.56
N LYS A 58 11.31 12.30 7.30
CA LYS A 58 10.98 13.57 6.62
C LYS A 58 11.79 13.80 5.34
N SER A 59 12.50 12.78 4.86
CA SER A 59 13.29 12.88 3.63
C SER A 59 12.37 13.07 2.41
N ILE A 60 12.94 13.58 1.32
CA ILE A 60 12.19 13.81 0.08
C ILE A 60 11.67 12.47 -0.46
N GLU A 61 12.51 11.44 -0.43
CA GLU A 61 12.18 10.09 -0.89
C GLU A 61 11.03 9.48 -0.07
N ALA A 62 11.03 9.66 1.26
CA ALA A 62 9.95 9.17 2.11
C ALA A 62 8.62 9.90 1.81
N ARG A 63 8.67 11.19 1.46
CA ARG A 63 7.48 11.96 1.05
C ARG A 63 6.97 11.50 -0.31
N ASP A 64 7.85 11.31 -1.29
CA ASP A 64 7.50 10.90 -2.64
C ASP A 64 6.89 9.49 -2.67
N ILE A 65 7.45 8.56 -1.89
CA ILE A 65 6.86 7.23 -1.69
C ILE A 65 5.46 7.37 -1.10
N ASN A 66 5.29 8.13 -0.02
CA ASN A 66 3.99 8.29 0.62
C ASN A 66 2.95 8.92 -0.33
N HIS A 67 3.33 9.96 -1.09
CA HIS A 67 2.46 10.56 -2.11
C HIS A 67 2.05 9.55 -3.19
N THR A 68 2.98 8.70 -3.63
CA THR A 68 2.68 7.63 -4.59
C THR A 68 1.66 6.64 -4.01
N LEU A 69 1.85 6.21 -2.77
CA LEU A 69 0.92 5.29 -2.09
C LEU A 69 -0.47 5.91 -1.89
N ASP A 70 -0.53 7.18 -1.50
CA ASP A 70 -1.78 7.92 -1.34
C ASP A 70 -2.54 8.02 -2.67
N ASN A 71 -1.84 8.33 -3.77
CA ASN A 71 -2.43 8.36 -5.11
C ASN A 71 -2.98 6.99 -5.53
N ILE A 72 -2.21 5.91 -5.34
CA ILE A 72 -2.67 4.54 -5.61
C ILE A 72 -3.95 4.23 -4.81
N LYS A 73 -3.95 4.54 -3.51
CA LYS A 73 -5.11 4.31 -2.65
C LYS A 73 -6.33 5.10 -3.10
N ALA A 74 -6.15 6.37 -3.45
CA ALA A 74 -7.22 7.23 -3.96
C ALA A 74 -7.83 6.66 -5.26
N GLN A 75 -7.00 6.19 -6.19
CA GLN A 75 -7.47 5.56 -7.43
C GLN A 75 -8.27 4.28 -7.16
N ILE A 76 -7.79 3.40 -6.27
CA ILE A 76 -8.52 2.17 -5.91
C ILE A 76 -9.88 2.51 -5.28
N ILE A 77 -9.93 3.47 -4.35
CA ILE A 77 -11.18 3.91 -3.72
C ILE A 77 -12.14 4.47 -4.78
N LYS A 78 -11.65 5.33 -5.67
CA LYS A 78 -12.44 5.91 -6.76
C LYS A 78 -13.01 4.84 -7.68
N HIS A 79 -12.20 3.85 -8.07
CA HIS A 79 -12.66 2.75 -8.90
C HIS A 79 -13.69 1.87 -8.20
N TYR A 80 -13.51 1.60 -6.92
CA TYR A 80 -14.47 0.84 -6.12
C TYR A 80 -15.82 1.57 -6.03
N GLN A 81 -15.81 2.87 -5.74
CA GLN A 81 -17.03 3.69 -5.72
C GLN A 81 -17.77 3.68 -7.05
N ARG A 82 -17.05 3.88 -8.17
CA ARG A 82 -17.62 3.85 -9.52
C ARG A 82 -18.26 2.50 -9.91
N ILE A 83 -17.81 1.39 -9.32
CA ILE A 83 -18.37 0.05 -9.59
C ILE A 83 -19.62 -0.21 -8.73
N LEU A 84 -19.73 0.47 -7.58
CA LEU A 84 -20.90 0.36 -6.70
C LEU A 84 -22.07 1.23 -7.14
N ASP A 85 -21.78 2.37 -7.79
CA ASP A 85 -22.76 3.24 -8.46
C ASP A 85 -23.36 2.54 -9.70
#